data_AF-A0A7C0VGH1-F1
#
_entry.id   AF-A0A7C0VGH1-F1
#
_cell.length_a   1.000
_cell.length_b   1.000
_cell.length_c   1.000
_cell.angle_alpha   90.00
_cell.angle_beta   90.00
_cell.angle_gamma   90.00
#
_symmetry.space_group_name_H-M   'P 1'
#
loop_
_entity.id
_entity.type
_entity.pdbx_description
1 polymer ?
#
loop_
_entity_poly.entity_id
_entity_poly.type
_entity_poly.pdbx_seq_one_letter_code
_entity_poly.pdbx_strand_id
1 'polypeptide(L)'
;MRQLTPDALNPGSFKTVVRSLDEVFAVFQGMAEATGGLVQTSANVAAAFQRATEASENYYLLYYSPQNKAADGRFRRIKVKVKRPGCRVMHRLGYFANW
;
A
#
# COMPACT_ATOMS: atom_id res chain seq x y z
N MET A 1 -13.70 -16.44 44.01
CA MET A 1 -12.72 -15.73 43.17
C MET A 1 -11.64 -16.72 42.74
N ARG A 2 -11.63 -17.14 41.47
CA ARG A 2 -10.55 -17.97 40.92
C ARG A 2 -9.49 -17.00 40.40
N GLN A 3 -8.34 -16.95 41.04
CA GLN A 3 -7.21 -16.15 40.55
C GLN A 3 -6.71 -16.78 39.25
N LEU A 4 -6.61 -15.98 38.20
CA LEU A 4 -5.95 -16.36 36.96
C LEU A 4 -4.45 -16.23 37.19
N THR A 5 -3.72 -17.35 37.16
CA THR A 5 -2.25 -17.35 37.15
C THR A 5 -1.73 -16.94 35.76
N PRO A 6 -0.67 -16.12 35.69
CA PRO A 6 -0.07 -15.69 34.43
C PRO A 6 0.88 -16.77 33.91
N ASP A 7 0.36 -17.87 33.37
CA ASP A 7 1.19 -18.88 32.71
C ASP A 7 0.63 -19.29 31.34
N ALA A 8 1.55 -19.29 30.37
CA ALA A 8 1.47 -19.78 29.00
C ALA A 8 1.05 -18.80 27.88
N LEU A 9 1.80 -17.71 27.70
CA LEU A 9 2.07 -17.25 26.33
C LEU A 9 3.07 -18.22 25.68
N ASN A 10 2.57 -19.18 24.90
CA ASN A 10 3.41 -20.12 24.14
C ASN A 10 4.28 -19.34 23.13
N PRO A 11 5.62 -19.41 23.19
CA PRO A 11 6.51 -18.67 22.30
C PRO A 11 6.33 -19.04 20.81
N GLY A 12 5.80 -20.23 20.51
CA GLY A 12 5.42 -20.63 19.14
C GLY A 12 4.20 -19.85 18.62
N SER A 13 3.23 -19.55 19.49
CA SER A 13 2.04 -18.76 19.13
C SER A 13 2.39 -17.33 18.78
N PHE A 14 3.36 -16.73 19.49
CA PHE A 14 3.79 -15.37 19.23
C PHE A 14 4.48 -15.24 17.86
N LYS A 15 5.35 -16.20 17.50
CA LYS A 15 6.01 -16.25 16.19
C LYS A 15 5.01 -16.41 15.04
N THR A 16 3.98 -17.24 15.21
CA THR A 16 2.94 -17.44 14.19
C THR A 16 2.12 -16.17 13.95
N VAL A 17 1.75 -15.44 15.01
CA VAL A 17 0.99 -14.18 14.90
C VAL A 17 1.81 -13.10 14.18
N VAL A 18 3.08 -12.93 14.53
CA VAL A 18 3.95 -11.92 13.88
C VAL A 18 4.13 -12.24 12.39
N ARG A 19 4.36 -13.51 12.03
CA ARG A 19 4.46 -13.93 10.62
C ARG A 19 3.18 -13.62 9.83
N SER A 20 2.01 -13.86 10.43
CA SER A 20 0.74 -13.54 9.80
C SER A 20 0.56 -12.03 9.55
N LEU A 21 1.08 -11.18 10.43
CA LEU A 21 1.01 -9.72 10.25
C LEU A 21 1.90 -9.23 9.10
N ASP A 22 3.09 -9.82 8.95
CA ASP A 22 3.99 -9.49 7.83
C ASP A 22 3.38 -9.89 6.47
N GLU A 23 2.76 -11.07 6.40
CA GLU A 23 2.05 -11.55 5.21
C GLU A 23 0.86 -10.63 4.84
N VAL A 24 0.08 -10.22 5.84
CA VAL A 24 -1.04 -9.29 5.64
C VAL A 24 -0.55 -7.93 5.17
N PHE A 25 0.52 -7.40 5.79
CA PHE A 25 1.10 -6.12 5.39
C PHE A 25 1.60 -6.16 3.95
N ALA A 26 2.26 -7.24 3.53
CA ALA A 26 2.74 -7.40 2.16
C ALA A 26 1.60 -7.37 1.12
N VAL A 27 0.45 -7.98 1.43
CA VAL A 27 -0.73 -7.93 0.55
C VAL A 27 -1.24 -6.49 0.40
N PHE A 28 -1.40 -5.77 1.51
CA PHE A 28 -1.85 -4.37 1.46
C PHE A 28 -0.83 -3.45 0.80
N GLN A 29 0.47 -3.71 0.97
CA GLN A 29 1.51 -2.99 0.27
C GLN A 29 1.39 -3.18 -1.25
N GLY A 30 1.17 -4.41 -1.73
CA GLY A 30 0.96 -4.68 -3.14
C GLY A 30 -0.28 -3.96 -3.70
N MET A 31 -1.37 -3.89 -2.95
CA MET A 31 -2.57 -3.13 -3.34
C MET A 31 -2.34 -1.62 -3.38
N ALA A 32 -1.64 -1.09 -2.38
CA ALA A 32 -1.25 0.32 -2.32
C ALA A 32 -0.36 0.67 -3.53
N GLU A 33 0.66 -0.13 -3.83
CA GLU A 33 1.53 0.07 -5.00
C GLU A 33 0.73 0.01 -6.30
N ALA A 34 -0.15 -0.98 -6.46
CA ALA A 34 -1.01 -1.13 -7.63
C ALA A 34 -1.86 0.11 -7.92
N THR A 35 -2.38 0.75 -6.87
CA THR A 35 -3.26 1.92 -6.95
C THR A 35 -2.52 3.26 -6.94
N GLY A 36 -1.24 3.26 -6.57
CA GLY A 36 -0.48 4.48 -6.29
C GLY A 36 -0.78 5.08 -4.92
N GLY A 37 -1.36 4.29 -4.01
CA GLY A 37 -1.63 4.67 -2.62
C GLY A 37 -0.48 4.35 -1.67
N LEU A 38 -0.76 4.43 -0.37
CA LEU A 38 0.17 4.15 0.72
C LEU A 38 -0.45 3.18 1.72
N VAL A 39 0.40 2.36 2.34
CA VAL A 39 0.06 1.56 3.52
C VAL A 39 0.99 1.96 4.67
N GLN A 40 0.46 2.00 5.89
CA GLN A 40 1.26 2.29 7.09
C GLN A 40 0.97 1.23 8.15
N THR A 41 2.02 0.70 8.74
CA THR A 41 1.98 -0.08 9.98
C THR A 41 2.92 0.59 10.97
N SER A 42 2.45 0.84 12.20
CA SER A 42 3.23 1.53 13.21
C SER A 42 2.63 1.32 14.60
N ALA A 43 3.49 1.05 15.59
CA ALA A 43 3.11 1.17 17.00
C ALA A 43 2.92 2.64 17.43
N ASN A 44 3.49 3.58 16.68
CA ASN A 44 3.28 5.02 16.85
C ASN A 44 2.27 5.53 15.83
N VAL A 45 1.02 5.69 16.28
CA VAL A 45 -0.11 6.12 15.45
C VAL A 45 0.07 7.56 14.96
N ALA A 46 0.56 8.47 15.79
CA ALA A 46 0.76 9.88 15.40
C ALA A 46 1.70 10.01 14.21
N ALA A 47 2.83 9.29 14.22
CA ALA A 47 3.77 9.27 13.11
C ALA A 47 3.21 8.61 11.83
N ALA A 48 2.28 7.66 11.96
CA ALA A 48 1.59 7.08 10.81
C ALA A 48 0.62 8.07 10.17
N PHE A 49 -0.14 8.82 10.99
CA PHE A 49 -1.04 9.88 10.52
C PHE A 49 -0.28 11.02 9.87
N GLN A 50 0.84 11.47 10.43
CA GLN A 50 1.66 12.51 9.83
C GLN A 50 2.11 12.13 8.40
N ARG A 51 2.60 10.89 8.21
CA ARG A 51 2.98 10.39 6.88
C ARG A 51 1.82 10.32 5.90
N ALA A 52 0.61 9.99 6.39
CA ALA A 52 -0.59 10.01 5.55
C ALA A 52 -0.95 11.44 5.13
N THR A 53 -0.85 12.41 6.04
CA THR A 53 -1.06 13.84 5.73
C THR A 53 -0.05 14.34 4.70
N GLU A 54 1.25 14.12 4.91
CA GLU A 54 2.32 14.52 3.99
C GLU A 54 2.12 13.96 2.58
N ALA A 55 1.62 12.72 2.46
CA ALA A 55 1.32 12.10 1.18
C ALA A 55 0.09 12.70 0.48
N SER A 56 -0.81 13.35 1.23
CA SER A 56 -2.05 13.96 0.71
C SER A 56 -1.93 15.44 0.36
N GLU A 57 -0.94 16.15 0.92
CA GLU A 57 -0.78 17.60 0.76
C GLU A 57 -0.46 18.03 -0.68
N ASN A 58 0.27 17.20 -1.44
CA ASN A 58 0.75 17.56 -2.77
C ASN A 58 0.28 16.54 -3.81
N TYR A 59 -0.99 16.65 -4.22
CA TYR A 59 -1.59 15.80 -5.25
C TYR A 59 -1.88 16.56 -6.54
N TYR A 60 -1.49 15.99 -7.68
CA TYR A 60 -1.91 16.43 -9.00
C TYR A 60 -2.87 15.42 -9.60
N LEU A 61 -4.05 15.88 -10.03
CA LEU A 61 -4.97 15.05 -10.80
C LEU A 61 -4.57 15.08 -12.27
N LEU A 62 -4.19 13.93 -12.81
CA LEU A 62 -3.80 13.77 -14.20
C LEU A 62 -4.73 12.78 -14.90
N TYR A 63 -5.31 13.19 -16.01
CA TYR A 63 -6.10 12.33 -16.87
C TYR A 63 -5.21 11.79 -18.00
N TYR A 64 -5.19 10.47 -18.15
CA TYR A 64 -4.48 9.79 -19.22
C TYR A 64 -5.47 9.09 -20.15
N SER A 65 -5.42 9.43 -21.44
CA SER A 65 -6.17 8.76 -22.50
C SER A 65 -5.18 8.04 -23.42
N PRO A 66 -5.24 6.70 -23.54
CA PRO A 66 -4.31 5.97 -24.39
C PRO A 66 -4.59 6.24 -25.87
N GLN A 67 -3.53 6.32 -26.69
CA GLN A 67 -3.67 6.41 -28.15
C GLN A 67 -4.31 5.15 -28.73
N ASN A 68 -3.88 3.97 -28.25
CA ASN A 68 -4.53 2.71 -28.60
C ASN A 68 -5.79 2.51 -27.74
N LYS A 69 -6.97 2.48 -28.35
CA LYS A 69 -8.25 2.29 -27.65
C LYS A 69 -8.81 0.86 -27.74
N ALA A 70 -8.06 -0.09 -28.28
CA ALA A 70 -8.51 -1.48 -28.38
C ALA A 70 -8.79 -2.07 -26.98
N ALA A 71 -9.89 -2.80 -26.85
CA ALA A 71 -10.27 -3.52 -25.63
C ALA A 71 -9.81 -4.99 -25.73
N ASP A 72 -8.51 -5.20 -25.59
CA ASP A 72 -7.86 -6.51 -25.78
C ASP A 72 -7.73 -7.32 -24.48
N GLY A 73 -8.30 -6.84 -23.37
CA GLY A 73 -8.25 -7.46 -22.04
C GLY A 73 -6.85 -7.43 -21.40
N ARG A 74 -5.83 -6.88 -22.07
CA ARG A 74 -4.46 -6.91 -21.58
C ARG A 74 -4.23 -5.83 -20.52
N PHE A 75 -3.33 -6.12 -19.58
CA PHE A 75 -2.85 -5.11 -18.64
C PHE A 75 -1.92 -4.13 -19.34
N ARG A 76 -2.21 -2.84 -19.21
CA ARG A 76 -1.43 -1.74 -19.79
C ARG A 76 -0.78 -0.95 -18.67
N ARG A 77 0.56 -1.03 -18.64
CA ARG A 77 1.38 -0.37 -17.61
C ARG A 77 1.48 1.14 -17.87
N ILE A 78 1.31 1.91 -16.82
CA ILE A 78 1.54 3.36 -16.80
C ILE A 78 2.92 3.62 -16.21
N LYS A 79 3.68 4.52 -16.83
CA LYS A 79 4.95 5.01 -16.29
C LYS A 79 4.92 6.52 -16.25
N VAL A 80 5.04 7.08 -15.06
CA VAL A 80 5.12 8.53 -14.84
C VAL A 80 6.58 8.90 -14.60
N LYS A 81 7.06 9.94 -15.29
CA LYS A 81 8.38 10.53 -15.08
C LYS A 81 8.22 12.02 -14.82
N VAL A 82 8.87 12.52 -13.79
CA VAL A 82 8.90 13.95 -13.45
C VAL A 82 10.31 14.50 -13.68
N LYS A 83 10.41 15.76 -14.09
CA LYS A 83 11.70 16.43 -14.31
C LYS A 83 12.38 16.88 -13.01
N ARG A 84 11.59 17.12 -11.96
CA ARG A 84 12.09 17.61 -10.67
C ARG A 84 12.86 16.49 -9.94
N PRO A 85 14.13 16.71 -9.57
CA PRO A 85 14.89 15.74 -8.78
C PRO A 85 14.37 15.67 -7.34
N GLY A 86 14.58 14.53 -6.68
CA GLY A 86 14.20 14.32 -5.27
C GLY A 86 12.71 14.08 -5.00
N CYS A 87 11.88 14.02 -6.04
CA CYS A 87 10.44 13.73 -5.89
C CYS A 87 10.17 12.22 -5.82
N ARG A 88 9.30 11.83 -4.88
CA ARG A 88 8.65 10.52 -4.90
C ARG A 88 7.38 10.62 -5.75
N VAL A 89 7.29 9.81 -6.79
CA VAL A 89 6.11 9.77 -7.67
C VAL A 89 5.22 8.60 -7.25
N MET A 90 3.98 8.91 -6.88
CA MET A 90 2.95 7.92 -6.56
C MET A 90 1.92 7.90 -7.70
N HIS A 91 1.74 6.75 -8.33
CA HIS A 91 0.81 6.59 -9.44
C HIS A 91 0.33 5.15 -9.54
N ARG A 92 -0.86 4.95 -10.12
CA ARG A 92 -1.38 3.61 -10.44
C ARG A 92 -0.43 2.87 -11.40
N LEU A 93 -0.20 1.58 -11.17
CA LEU A 93 0.70 0.78 -12.02
C LEU A 93 0.19 0.61 -13.46
N GLY A 94 -1.12 0.62 -13.66
CA GLY A 94 -1.73 0.41 -14.98
C GLY A 94 -3.22 0.14 -14.90
N TYR A 95 -3.78 -0.39 -15.97
CA TYR A 95 -5.20 -0.75 -16.08
C TYR A 95 -5.39 -1.94 -17.03
N PHE A 96 -6.50 -2.66 -16.89
CA PHE A 96 -6.91 -3.67 -17.87
C PHE A 96 -7.76 -3.00 -18.96
N ALA A 97 -7.50 -3.34 -20.23
CA ALA A 97 -8.23 -2.78 -21.36
C ALA A 97 -9.48 -3.61 -21.70
N ASN A 98 -10.52 -3.52 -20.89
CA ASN A 98 -11.73 -4.35 -20.96
C ASN A 98 -13.04 -3.57 -21.16
N TRP A 99 -12.99 -2.38 -21.77
CA TRP A 99 -14.14 -1.50 -21.98
C TRP A 99 -14.91 -1.76 -23.27
#